data_AF-A0AB34K4J3-F1
#
_entry.id   AF-A0AB34K4J3-F1
#
_cell.length_a   1.000
_cell.length_b   1.000
_cell.length_c   1.000
_cell.angle_alpha   90.00
_cell.angle_beta   90.00
_cell.angle_gamma   90.00
#
_symmetry.space_group_name_H-M   'P 1'
#
loop_
_entity.id
_entity.type
_entity.pdbx_description
1 polymer ?
#
loop_
_entity_poly.entity_id
_entity_poly.type
_entity_poly.pdbx_seq_one_letter_code
_entity_poly.pdbx_strand_id
1 'polypeptide(L)'
;MRRRTLLRLAALVAAFCVSTLCLGARFFKEPLAPPEQRLQQRRDHATAPEPGRELQSSSALTQAAVVLLCYNRPHYLETTLTSLEAVEGAGRFPVYVSQDGDHSETARVGRRHNVTLWQHPRTPLLSREQAGHAYLAQHYKWALDRLFFERNHSHAIVLEDDMLFSPDFFSYFEQSAWLLQADPTLWCVSSWNDNGFDDLVSDSDASRVFRTDFFPGLGWMLRRELWLELSPRFPLEHWDHWMRLRSTSRGRDCVVPYVSRNYNIGVFGANMQSSQYERYLKRIRFNKRPRVKLERLESVLSDAYEHEMARLVSRASANHYTKARPSDLASKFANSGEPVLLTYTADTFAQLAIEFRIWSVPRATHKHTAVLRYRGATFVLASARWSPYLPERLKSYFPKTATFIKGATGESCNDACQRNTYKCASDLFEFANQVDRLSEFFSCERGFATVTGPDIPNYVVDPSNEYAGRCLVSEGGSQCAAVHRHTQRLCPCTARGEEKVATLE
;
A
#
# COMPACT_ATOMS: atom_id res chain seq x y z
N MET A 1 56.20 -39.32 13.75
CA MET A 1 55.44 -38.62 14.81
C MET A 1 54.20 -37.82 14.31
N ARG A 2 53.64 -38.09 13.11
CA ARG A 2 52.46 -37.38 12.56
C ARG A 2 51.28 -38.29 12.15
N ARG A 3 51.19 -39.52 12.68
CA ARG A 3 50.09 -40.46 12.38
C ARG A 3 49.33 -40.99 13.61
N ARG A 4 49.75 -40.65 14.84
CA ARG A 4 49.05 -41.06 16.08
C ARG A 4 48.11 -39.99 16.66
N THR A 5 48.12 -38.77 16.13
CA THR A 5 47.23 -37.67 16.58
C THR A 5 45.91 -37.60 15.79
N LEU A 6 45.88 -38.14 14.56
CA LEU A 6 44.68 -38.11 13.70
C LEU A 6 43.61 -39.17 14.05
N LEU A 7 43.98 -40.25 14.76
CA LEU A 7 43.04 -41.30 15.19
C LEU A 7 42.33 -40.99 16.52
N ARG A 8 42.77 -39.97 17.27
CA ARG A 8 42.10 -39.55 18.52
C ARG A 8 41.07 -38.44 18.31
N LEU A 9 41.16 -37.66 17.23
CA LEU A 9 40.15 -36.63 16.92
C LEU A 9 38.90 -37.22 16.24
N ALA A 10 39.03 -38.31 15.48
CA ALA A 10 37.89 -38.96 14.83
C ALA A 10 36.97 -39.71 15.81
N ALA A 11 37.49 -40.15 16.97
CA ALA A 11 36.70 -40.85 17.98
C ALA A 11 35.86 -39.93 18.89
N LEU A 12 36.18 -38.63 18.96
CA LEU A 12 35.43 -37.65 19.75
C LEU A 12 34.27 -37.00 18.98
N VAL A 13 34.32 -36.99 17.65
CA VAL A 13 33.25 -36.41 16.81
C VAL A 13 32.11 -37.42 16.55
N ALA A 14 32.39 -38.72 16.60
CA ALA A 14 31.35 -39.76 16.47
C ALA A 14 30.53 -40.00 17.76
N ALA A 15 31.06 -39.62 18.94
CA ALA A 15 30.41 -39.83 20.23
C ALA A 15 29.38 -38.74 20.61
N PHE A 16 29.35 -37.61 19.91
CA PHE A 16 28.35 -36.54 20.13
C PHE A 16 27.14 -36.62 19.19
N CYS A 17 27.20 -37.46 18.15
CA CYS A 17 26.11 -37.65 17.18
C CYS A 17 25.18 -38.85 17.48
N VAL A 18 25.42 -39.62 18.54
CA VAL A 18 24.61 -40.82 18.87
C VAL A 18 23.77 -40.64 20.16
N SER A 19 23.90 -39.51 20.87
CA SER A 19 23.23 -39.29 22.17
C SER A 19 22.06 -38.30 22.15
N THR A 20 21.70 -37.72 21.00
CA THR A 20 20.49 -36.87 20.86
C THR A 20 19.41 -37.45 19.94
N LEU A 21 19.65 -38.65 19.40
CA LEU A 21 18.71 -39.42 18.58
C LEU A 21 18.40 -40.75 19.27
N CYS A 22 17.64 -40.71 20.37
CA CYS A 22 16.79 -41.78 20.92
C CYS A 22 16.50 -41.55 22.41
N LEU A 23 15.55 -40.67 22.72
CA LEU A 23 14.74 -40.70 23.94
C LEU A 23 13.53 -39.77 23.69
N GLY A 24 12.47 -40.31 23.11
CA GLY A 24 11.18 -40.20 23.80
C GLY A 24 9.99 -40.08 22.85
N ALA A 25 9.89 -40.98 21.88
CA ALA A 25 8.60 -41.31 21.30
C ALA A 25 7.81 -42.13 22.32
N ARG A 26 6.84 -41.47 22.98
CA ARG A 26 5.58 -41.97 23.58
C ARG A 26 5.24 -41.07 24.76
N PHE A 27 4.22 -40.23 24.62
CA PHE A 27 3.09 -40.18 25.54
C PHE A 27 1.96 -39.26 25.03
N PHE A 28 0.75 -39.82 25.14
CA PHE A 28 -0.61 -39.26 25.09
C PHE A 28 -1.12 -38.50 23.86
N LYS A 29 -1.96 -39.24 23.10
CA LYS A 29 -3.20 -38.71 22.51
C LYS A 29 -4.05 -38.09 23.63
N GLU A 30 -4.28 -36.78 23.57
CA GLU A 30 -5.47 -36.14 24.12
C GLU A 30 -6.13 -35.31 23.00
N PRO A 31 -7.47 -35.26 22.92
CA PRO A 31 -8.15 -34.49 21.90
C PRO A 31 -8.01 -32.99 22.18
N LEU A 32 -7.63 -32.23 21.15
CA LEU A 32 -7.70 -30.77 21.16
C LEU A 32 -9.14 -30.32 21.45
N ALA A 33 -9.33 -29.60 22.55
CA ALA A 33 -10.63 -29.03 22.91
C ALA A 33 -11.14 -28.04 21.84
N PRO A 34 -12.46 -27.91 21.64
CA PRO A 34 -13.04 -27.07 20.60
C PRO A 34 -12.73 -25.57 20.78
N PRO A 35 -12.81 -24.77 19.71
CA PRO A 35 -12.37 -23.36 19.67
C PRO A 35 -13.04 -22.44 20.70
N GLU A 36 -14.22 -22.80 21.20
CA GLU A 36 -15.03 -21.99 22.10
C GLU A 36 -14.45 -21.87 23.52
N GLN A 37 -13.71 -22.87 24.01
CA GLN A 37 -13.14 -22.83 25.37
C GLN A 37 -11.89 -21.93 25.48
N ARG A 38 -11.18 -21.70 24.37
CA ARG A 38 -10.03 -20.77 24.31
C ARG A 38 -10.45 -19.30 24.32
N LEU A 39 -11.69 -19.00 23.92
CA LEU A 39 -12.27 -17.65 23.95
C LEU A 39 -12.72 -17.26 25.36
N GLN A 40 -13.16 -18.22 26.17
CA GLN A 40 -13.62 -17.95 27.54
C GLN A 40 -12.45 -17.65 28.49
N GLN A 41 -11.34 -18.40 28.42
CA GLN A 41 -10.15 -18.14 29.25
C GLN A 41 -9.46 -16.79 28.95
N ARG A 42 -9.61 -16.24 27.74
CA ARG A 42 -9.12 -14.89 27.40
C ARG A 42 -10.04 -13.76 27.87
N ARG A 43 -11.32 -14.06 28.17
CA ARG A 43 -12.27 -13.09 28.72
C ARG A 43 -12.06 -12.85 30.22
N ASP A 44 -11.60 -13.86 30.96
CA ASP A 44 -11.51 -13.78 32.42
C ASP A 44 -10.24 -13.08 32.94
N HIS A 45 -9.34 -12.62 32.08
CA HIS A 45 -8.12 -11.86 32.45
C HIS A 45 -7.99 -10.50 31.73
N ALA A 46 -9.05 -10.05 31.06
CA ALA A 46 -9.11 -8.69 30.50
C ALA A 46 -9.64 -7.72 31.55
N THR A 47 -8.81 -7.29 32.49
CA THR A 47 -9.10 -6.10 33.30
C THR A 47 -9.16 -4.89 32.37
N ALA A 48 -10.32 -4.24 32.33
CA ALA A 48 -10.52 -2.98 31.62
C ALA A 48 -9.52 -1.92 32.10
N PRO A 49 -8.92 -1.12 31.21
CA PRO A 49 -8.04 -0.04 31.64
C PRO A 49 -8.90 1.05 32.32
N GLU A 50 -8.48 1.47 33.52
CA GLU A 50 -9.10 2.61 34.21
C GLU A 50 -8.99 3.89 33.37
N PRO A 51 -10.04 4.72 33.31
CA PRO A 51 -10.00 5.98 32.60
C PRO A 51 -9.29 7.03 33.47
N GLY A 52 -8.07 7.43 33.10
CA GLY A 52 -7.42 8.55 33.78
C GLY A 52 -5.89 8.64 33.77
N ARG A 53 -5.15 7.85 32.97
CA ARG A 53 -3.72 8.10 32.77
C ARG A 53 -3.49 8.74 31.40
N GLU A 54 -3.11 10.02 31.42
CA GLU A 54 -2.39 10.65 30.31
C GLU A 54 -1.24 9.72 29.89
N LEU A 55 -1.38 9.06 28.74
CA LEU A 55 -0.25 8.40 28.09
C LEU A 55 0.74 9.51 27.74
N GLN A 56 1.83 9.60 28.50
CA GLN A 56 2.91 10.56 28.30
C GLN A 56 3.41 10.49 26.86
N SER A 57 3.15 11.55 26.09
CA SER A 57 3.43 11.65 24.66
C SER A 57 4.91 11.90 24.30
N SER A 58 5.85 11.62 25.20
CA SER A 58 7.26 12.01 25.00
C SER A 58 8.23 10.87 24.66
N SER A 59 7.82 9.59 24.73
CA SER A 59 8.74 8.45 24.54
C SER A 59 8.63 7.71 23.21
N ALA A 60 7.56 7.91 22.43
CA ALA A 60 7.30 7.09 21.24
C ALA A 60 8.38 7.22 20.16
N LEU A 61 9.01 8.39 20.02
CA LEU A 61 10.01 8.68 19.00
C LEU A 61 11.43 8.96 19.54
N THR A 62 11.74 8.57 20.78
CA THR A 62 13.04 8.87 21.43
C THR A 62 14.27 8.34 20.66
N GLN A 63 14.09 7.36 19.78
CA GLN A 63 15.15 6.85 18.89
C GLN A 63 14.74 6.83 17.41
N ALA A 64 13.84 7.72 17.00
CA ALA A 64 13.46 7.87 15.60
C ALA A 64 14.55 8.60 14.82
N ALA A 65 14.62 8.37 13.51
CA ALA A 65 15.49 9.09 12.60
C ALA A 65 14.75 9.50 11.33
N VAL A 66 15.27 10.53 10.66
CA VAL A 66 14.85 10.89 9.31
C VAL A 66 15.84 10.29 8.32
N VAL A 67 15.35 9.64 7.28
CA VAL A 67 16.16 9.25 6.12
C VAL A 67 15.59 9.89 4.86
N LEU A 68 16.42 10.67 4.18
CA LEU A 68 16.08 11.35 2.93
C LEU A 68 16.86 10.69 1.79
N LEU A 69 16.13 10.14 0.83
CA LEU A 69 16.68 9.48 -0.34
C LEU A 69 16.88 10.51 -1.46
N CYS A 70 18.08 10.54 -2.05
CA CYS A 70 18.40 11.43 -3.16
C CYS A 70 19.31 10.76 -4.21
N TYR A 71 19.41 11.38 -5.39
CA TYR A 71 20.33 10.94 -6.44
C TYR A 71 21.15 12.12 -6.99
N ASN A 72 20.72 12.72 -8.09
CA ASN A 72 21.50 13.68 -8.88
C ASN A 72 20.73 14.98 -9.16
N ARG A 73 19.79 15.36 -8.28
CA ARG A 73 18.97 16.58 -8.41
C ARG A 73 19.34 17.60 -7.32
N PRO A 74 20.53 18.24 -7.38
CA PRO A 74 21.03 19.08 -6.29
C PRO A 74 20.12 20.25 -5.94
N HIS A 75 19.43 20.84 -6.92
CA HIS A 75 18.51 21.96 -6.66
C HIS A 75 17.27 21.54 -5.85
N TYR A 76 16.70 20.37 -6.14
CA TYR A 76 15.59 19.83 -5.34
C TYR A 76 16.07 19.47 -3.93
N LEU A 77 17.23 18.79 -3.82
CA LEU A 77 17.79 18.46 -2.50
C LEU A 77 18.01 19.70 -1.63
N GLU A 78 18.60 20.77 -2.17
CA GLU A 78 18.83 22.03 -1.45
C GLU A 78 17.50 22.61 -0.92
N THR A 79 16.50 22.66 -1.80
CA THR A 79 15.19 23.22 -1.46
C THR A 79 14.49 22.39 -0.39
N THR A 80 14.55 21.07 -0.52
CA THR A 80 13.98 20.11 0.42
C THR A 80 14.65 20.18 1.78
N LEU A 81 15.99 20.18 1.84
CA LEU A 81 16.73 20.27 3.10
C LEU A 81 16.51 21.62 3.80
N THR A 82 16.52 22.72 3.05
CA THR A 82 16.20 24.06 3.59
C THR A 82 14.79 24.08 4.18
N SER A 83 13.81 23.49 3.48
CA SER A 83 12.44 23.38 3.98
C SER A 83 12.34 22.51 5.23
N LEU A 84 13.11 21.42 5.32
CA LEU A 84 13.09 20.49 6.45
C LEU A 84 13.70 21.11 7.70
N GLU A 85 14.85 21.77 7.56
CA GLU A 85 15.55 22.46 8.66
C GLU A 85 14.73 23.61 9.25
N ALA A 86 13.84 24.22 8.45
CA ALA A 86 12.93 25.27 8.89
C ALA A 86 11.74 24.77 9.73
N VAL A 87 11.49 23.45 9.80
CA VAL A 87 10.37 22.90 10.57
C VAL A 87 10.69 22.91 12.07
N GLU A 88 9.72 23.34 12.89
CA GLU A 88 9.82 23.27 14.35
C GLU A 88 10.07 21.82 14.80
N GLY A 89 11.17 21.61 15.54
CA GLY A 89 11.57 20.29 16.03
C GLY A 89 12.56 19.52 15.13
N ALA A 90 13.00 20.06 13.99
CA ALA A 90 13.95 19.39 13.10
C ALA A 90 15.23 18.90 13.80
N GLY A 91 15.79 19.72 14.70
CA GLY A 91 17.01 19.39 15.45
C GLY A 91 16.86 18.24 16.46
N ARG A 92 15.66 17.70 16.69
CA ARG A 92 15.42 16.57 17.61
C ARG A 92 15.69 15.21 16.98
N PHE A 93 15.77 15.13 15.66
CA PHE A 93 15.95 13.89 14.92
C PHE A 93 17.30 13.89 14.21
N PRO A 94 18.09 12.80 14.28
CA PRO A 94 19.19 12.63 13.35
C PRO A 94 18.64 12.52 11.93
N VAL A 95 19.24 13.29 11.02
CA VAL A 95 18.88 13.30 9.60
C VAL A 95 20.00 12.64 8.79
N TYR A 96 19.66 11.56 8.11
CA TYR A 96 20.53 10.86 7.18
C TYR A 96 20.12 11.20 5.75
N VAL A 97 21.01 11.81 4.98
CA VAL A 97 20.82 11.98 3.53
C VAL A 97 21.52 10.82 2.85
N SER A 98 20.76 9.91 2.24
CA SER A 98 21.31 8.79 1.49
C SER A 98 21.28 9.12 0.01
N GLN A 99 22.48 9.26 -0.56
CA GLN A 99 22.67 9.56 -1.97
C GLN A 99 23.01 8.29 -2.76
N ASP A 100 22.25 8.01 -3.81
CA ASP A 100 22.50 6.90 -4.74
C ASP A 100 23.56 7.27 -5.79
N GLY A 101 24.75 6.68 -5.75
CA GLY A 101 25.85 7.05 -6.65
C GLY A 101 26.49 8.41 -6.33
N ASP A 102 27.59 8.75 -6.99
CA ASP A 102 28.61 9.71 -6.52
C ASP A 102 28.50 11.13 -7.10
N HIS A 103 27.30 11.58 -7.48
CA HIS A 103 27.09 12.92 -8.05
C HIS A 103 27.62 14.04 -7.11
N SER A 104 28.71 14.69 -7.52
CA SER A 104 29.50 15.56 -6.65
C SER A 104 28.75 16.81 -6.18
N GLU A 105 27.90 17.38 -7.03
CA GLU A 105 27.12 18.58 -6.69
C GLU A 105 26.02 18.26 -5.66
N THR A 106 25.36 17.11 -5.77
CA THR A 106 24.38 16.65 -4.77
C THR A 106 25.07 16.39 -3.43
N ALA A 107 26.24 15.74 -3.45
CA ALA A 107 27.01 15.50 -2.24
C ALA A 107 27.45 16.82 -1.58
N ARG A 108 27.81 17.84 -2.39
CA ARG A 108 28.15 19.18 -1.89
C ARG A 108 26.97 19.84 -1.19
N VAL A 109 25.76 19.73 -1.72
CA VAL A 109 24.54 20.21 -1.06
C VAL A 109 24.40 19.56 0.31
N GLY A 110 24.42 18.23 0.39
CA GLY A 110 24.30 17.52 1.67
C GLY A 110 25.33 17.95 2.71
N ARG A 111 26.59 18.19 2.32
CA ARG A 111 27.67 18.63 3.23
C ARG A 111 27.48 20.05 3.79
N ARG A 112 26.62 20.88 3.22
CA ARG A 112 26.34 22.24 3.72
C ARG A 112 25.26 22.28 4.80
N HIS A 113 24.47 21.22 4.92
CA HIS A 113 23.39 21.09 5.88
C HIS A 113 23.83 20.27 7.10
N ASN A 114 23.09 20.36 8.21
CA ASN A 114 23.40 19.62 9.44
C ASN A 114 22.87 18.18 9.36
N VAL A 115 23.44 17.39 8.45
CA VAL A 115 23.00 16.02 8.14
C VAL A 115 24.18 15.05 8.10
N THR A 116 23.91 13.77 8.30
CA THR A 116 24.88 12.71 8.02
C THR A 116 24.69 12.22 6.58
N LEU A 117 25.67 12.48 5.71
CA LEU A 117 25.64 12.01 4.33
C LEU A 117 26.07 10.54 4.23
N TRP A 118 25.23 9.72 3.62
CA TRP A 118 25.51 8.33 3.26
C TRP A 118 25.64 8.20 1.74
N GLN A 119 26.73 7.59 1.30
CA GLN A 119 26.97 7.31 -0.11
C GLN A 119 26.65 5.85 -0.42
N HIS A 120 25.62 5.60 -1.22
CA HIS A 120 25.28 4.26 -1.72
C HIS A 120 26.02 4.01 -3.05
N PRO A 121 26.76 2.90 -3.18
CA PRO A 121 27.34 2.50 -4.46
C PRO A 121 26.25 2.06 -5.44
N ARG A 122 26.13 2.76 -6.58
CA ARG A 122 25.09 2.49 -7.57
C ARG A 122 25.48 1.34 -8.52
N THR A 123 25.46 0.11 -8.00
CA THR A 123 25.77 -1.11 -8.78
C THR A 123 24.48 -1.83 -9.21
N PRO A 124 24.27 -2.12 -10.51
CA PRO A 124 23.06 -2.80 -10.95
C PRO A 124 23.01 -4.26 -10.48
N LEU A 125 21.83 -4.69 -9.98
CA LEU A 125 21.61 -6.05 -9.48
C LEU A 125 20.75 -6.93 -10.42
N LEU A 126 20.03 -6.33 -11.37
CA LEU A 126 19.19 -7.08 -12.32
C LEU A 126 19.90 -7.28 -13.67
N SER A 127 20.27 -6.19 -14.32
CA SER A 127 20.95 -6.19 -15.61
C SER A 127 21.79 -4.92 -15.79
N ARG A 128 22.71 -4.92 -16.75
CA ARG A 128 23.53 -3.72 -17.07
C ARG A 128 22.68 -2.50 -17.43
N GLU A 129 21.51 -2.72 -18.03
CA GLU A 129 20.59 -1.68 -18.49
C GLU A 129 19.32 -1.62 -17.62
N GLN A 130 19.41 -2.00 -16.34
CA GLN A 130 18.24 -2.01 -15.45
C GLN A 130 17.59 -0.61 -15.38
N ALA A 131 16.27 -0.60 -15.32
CA ALA A 131 15.49 0.63 -15.30
C ALA A 131 15.63 1.39 -13.96
N GLY A 132 15.25 2.68 -13.98
CA GLY A 132 15.41 3.59 -12.83
C GLY A 132 14.70 3.12 -11.55
N HIS A 133 13.52 2.50 -11.69
CA HIS A 133 12.74 1.97 -10.57
C HIS A 133 13.42 0.79 -9.85
N ALA A 134 14.32 0.06 -10.52
CA ALA A 134 15.14 -0.98 -9.91
C ALA A 134 16.24 -0.38 -9.02
N TYR A 135 16.97 0.62 -9.53
CA TYR A 135 17.94 1.35 -8.72
C TYR A 135 17.29 1.97 -7.48
N LEU A 136 16.09 2.56 -7.64
CA LEU A 136 15.35 3.15 -6.54
C LEU A 136 15.05 2.14 -5.43
N ALA A 137 14.51 0.96 -5.78
CA ALA A 137 14.21 -0.07 -4.80
C ALA A 137 15.48 -0.57 -4.07
N GLN A 138 16.56 -0.78 -4.81
CA GLN A 138 17.85 -1.22 -4.25
C GLN A 138 18.42 -0.20 -3.27
N HIS A 139 18.33 1.09 -3.60
CA HIS A 139 18.75 2.19 -2.74
C HIS A 139 17.89 2.33 -1.48
N TYR A 140 16.56 2.25 -1.61
CA TYR A 140 15.64 2.24 -0.47
C TYR A 140 15.98 1.10 0.51
N LYS A 141 16.19 -0.11 -0.02
CA LYS A 141 16.61 -1.26 0.79
C LYS A 141 17.91 -0.98 1.53
N TRP A 142 18.94 -0.50 0.83
CA TRP A 142 20.24 -0.23 1.42
C TRP A 142 20.16 0.82 2.55
N ALA A 143 19.43 1.91 2.32
CA ALA A 143 19.30 3.00 3.29
C ALA A 143 18.53 2.56 4.54
N LEU A 144 17.44 1.82 4.38
CA LEU A 144 16.64 1.33 5.50
C LEU A 144 17.34 0.19 6.26
N ASP A 145 18.04 -0.72 5.55
CA ASP A 145 18.89 -1.72 6.19
C ASP A 145 19.96 -1.05 7.06
N ARG A 146 20.59 0.01 6.54
CA ARG A 146 21.59 0.76 7.30
C ARG A 146 20.98 1.44 8.54
N LEU A 147 19.86 2.12 8.36
CA LEU A 147 19.17 2.83 9.45
C LEU A 147 18.72 1.89 10.56
N PHE A 148 18.15 0.74 10.20
CA PHE A 148 17.66 -0.21 11.19
C PHE A 148 18.78 -1.14 11.66
N PHE A 149 19.45 -1.91 10.81
CA PHE A 149 20.43 -2.90 11.25
C PHE A 149 21.73 -2.29 11.81
N GLU A 150 22.26 -1.23 11.20
CA GLU A 150 23.54 -0.64 11.65
C GLU A 150 23.36 0.45 12.69
N ARG A 151 22.36 1.34 12.53
CA ARG A 151 22.14 2.48 13.44
C ARG A 151 21.16 2.20 14.58
N ASN A 152 20.45 1.07 14.52
CA ASN A 152 19.53 0.62 15.56
C ASN A 152 18.44 1.62 15.95
N HIS A 153 17.92 2.39 14.99
CA HIS A 153 16.78 3.27 15.23
C HIS A 153 15.48 2.46 15.46
N SER A 154 14.57 3.04 16.23
CA SER A 154 13.25 2.46 16.53
C SER A 154 12.22 2.75 15.43
N HIS A 155 12.35 3.93 14.80
CA HIS A 155 11.47 4.41 13.74
C HIS A 155 12.30 5.10 12.66
N ALA A 156 11.78 5.10 11.44
CA ALA A 156 12.27 5.98 10.39
C ALA A 156 11.13 6.84 9.85
N ILE A 157 11.40 8.11 9.61
CA ILE A 157 10.60 8.98 8.75
C ILE A 157 11.34 9.07 7.41
N VAL A 158 10.73 8.51 6.37
CA VAL A 158 11.34 8.29 5.06
C VAL A 158 10.86 9.38 4.10
N LEU A 159 11.81 10.13 3.54
CA LEU A 159 11.60 11.31 2.70
C LEU A 159 12.32 11.15 1.35
N GLU A 160 11.89 11.92 0.35
CA GLU A 160 12.57 12.04 -0.95
C GLU A 160 13.09 13.47 -1.15
N ASP A 161 13.96 13.67 -2.14
CA ASP A 161 14.66 14.95 -2.36
C ASP A 161 13.83 16.03 -3.03
N ASP A 162 12.56 15.80 -3.35
CA ASP A 162 11.67 16.73 -4.05
C ASP A 162 10.39 17.08 -3.25
N MET A 163 10.56 17.41 -1.96
CA MET A 163 9.46 17.71 -1.04
C MET A 163 9.65 19.04 -0.30
N LEU A 164 8.56 19.78 -0.13
CA LEU A 164 8.43 20.85 0.87
C LEU A 164 7.65 20.33 2.07
N PHE A 165 7.96 20.83 3.27
CA PHE A 165 7.36 20.34 4.52
C PHE A 165 6.47 21.39 5.18
N SER A 166 5.40 20.93 5.82
CA SER A 166 4.52 21.78 6.61
C SER A 166 5.20 22.21 7.91
N PRO A 167 4.87 23.39 8.48
CA PRO A 167 5.47 23.83 9.74
C PRO A 167 5.21 22.89 10.93
N ASP A 168 4.16 22.06 10.87
CA ASP A 168 3.82 21.06 11.89
C ASP A 168 4.28 19.63 11.55
N PHE A 169 5.14 19.43 10.53
CA PHE A 169 5.48 18.11 9.99
C PHE A 169 5.99 17.12 11.06
N PHE A 170 6.94 17.52 11.89
CA PHE A 170 7.43 16.64 12.97
C PHE A 170 6.40 16.42 14.07
N SER A 171 5.66 17.48 14.45
CA SER A 171 4.59 17.39 15.45
C SER A 171 3.47 16.43 15.01
N TYR A 172 3.16 16.37 13.72
CA TYR A 172 2.20 15.42 13.16
C TYR A 172 2.62 13.96 13.42
N PHE A 173 3.88 13.61 13.15
CA PHE A 173 4.40 12.27 13.43
C PHE A 173 4.49 11.99 14.93
N GLU A 174 4.93 12.95 15.74
CA GLU A 174 4.99 12.80 17.20
C GLU A 174 3.62 12.48 17.82
N GLN A 175 2.58 13.19 17.39
CA GLN A 175 1.21 13.00 17.89
C GLN A 175 0.61 11.66 17.47
N SER A 176 1.00 11.09 16.32
CA SER A 176 0.42 9.89 15.74
C SER A 176 1.26 8.61 15.92
N ALA A 177 2.53 8.72 16.32
CA ALA A 177 3.45 7.60 16.41
C ALA A 177 2.96 6.45 17.31
N TRP A 178 2.31 6.78 18.43
CA TRP A 178 1.80 5.79 19.37
C TRP A 178 0.77 4.83 18.75
N LEU A 179 0.07 5.26 17.68
CA LEU A 179 -0.90 4.43 16.96
C LEU A 179 -0.25 3.17 16.39
N LEU A 180 0.99 3.26 15.89
CA LEU A 180 1.74 2.10 15.36
C LEU A 180 2.16 1.09 16.43
N GLN A 181 2.06 1.45 17.71
CA GLN A 181 2.27 0.53 18.83
C GLN A 181 0.96 0.03 19.43
N ALA A 182 -0.07 0.86 19.46
CA ALA A 182 -1.37 0.51 20.01
C ALA A 182 -2.20 -0.38 19.08
N ASP A 183 -2.09 -0.21 17.76
CA ASP A 183 -2.90 -0.93 16.78
C ASP A 183 -2.03 -1.70 15.77
N PRO A 184 -1.92 -3.04 15.88
CA PRO A 184 -1.13 -3.86 14.95
C PRO A 184 -1.76 -3.98 13.55
N THR A 185 -2.99 -3.48 13.36
CA THR A 185 -3.59 -3.34 12.03
C THR A 185 -3.10 -2.10 11.29
N LEU A 186 -2.28 -1.25 11.93
CA LEU A 186 -1.55 -0.16 11.29
C LEU A 186 -0.09 -0.56 11.03
N TRP A 187 0.44 -0.11 9.90
CA TRP A 187 1.84 -0.36 9.54
C TRP A 187 2.61 0.89 9.11
N CYS A 188 1.92 1.99 8.81
CA CYS A 188 2.59 3.27 8.57
C CYS A 188 1.74 4.47 8.99
N VAL A 189 2.41 5.60 9.18
CA VAL A 189 1.78 6.92 9.17
C VAL A 189 2.36 7.64 7.97
N SER A 190 1.54 8.13 7.04
CA SER A 190 2.01 8.93 5.91
C SER A 190 1.54 10.36 6.03
N SER A 191 2.39 11.29 5.63
CA SER A 191 2.08 12.72 5.56
C SER A 191 1.34 13.10 4.27
N TRP A 192 1.00 12.14 3.41
CA TRP A 192 0.42 12.38 2.10
C TRP A 192 -1.01 11.84 1.99
N ASN A 193 -1.94 12.70 1.56
CA ASN A 193 -3.27 12.30 1.14
C ASN A 193 -3.34 12.31 -0.39
N ASP A 194 -3.46 11.13 -1.01
CA ASP A 194 -3.60 11.00 -2.48
C ASP A 194 -4.80 11.78 -3.03
N ASN A 195 -5.86 11.98 -2.24
CA ASN A 195 -7.04 12.76 -2.62
C ASN A 195 -7.13 14.12 -1.88
N GLY A 196 -6.01 14.60 -1.33
CA GLY A 196 -5.90 15.88 -0.62
C GLY A 196 -5.92 17.11 -1.53
N PHE A 197 -6.73 17.11 -2.58
CA PHE A 197 -6.80 18.19 -3.57
C PHE A 197 -7.47 19.44 -2.99
N ASP A 198 -7.08 20.63 -3.49
CA ASP A 198 -7.63 21.92 -3.06
C ASP A 198 -9.16 22.04 -3.07
N ASP A 199 -9.82 21.31 -3.97
CA ASP A 199 -11.29 21.31 -4.08
C ASP A 199 -11.98 20.31 -3.13
N LEU A 200 -11.21 19.46 -2.44
CA LEU A 200 -11.68 18.33 -1.63
C LEU A 200 -11.35 18.46 -0.15
N VAL A 201 -10.39 19.31 0.20
CA VAL A 201 -9.97 19.56 1.59
C VAL A 201 -9.77 21.04 1.83
N SER A 202 -9.92 21.45 3.09
CA SER A 202 -9.76 22.84 3.52
C SER A 202 -8.82 22.93 4.71
N ASP A 203 -8.34 24.14 5.03
CA ASP A 203 -7.43 24.31 6.16
C ASP A 203 -8.06 23.96 7.53
N SER A 204 -9.39 23.98 7.64
CA SER A 204 -10.09 23.52 8.85
C SER A 204 -10.04 22.01 9.02
N ASP A 205 -9.67 21.26 7.97
CA ASP A 205 -9.48 19.81 8.06
C ASP A 205 -8.07 19.43 8.55
N ALA A 206 -7.20 20.40 8.84
CA ALA A 206 -5.81 20.14 9.19
C ALA A 206 -5.67 19.23 10.43
N SER A 207 -6.55 19.32 11.43
CA SER A 207 -6.49 18.48 12.65
C SER A 207 -6.95 17.03 12.44
N ARG A 208 -7.52 16.70 11.28
CA ARG A 208 -8.18 15.41 11.03
C ARG A 208 -7.24 14.42 10.35
N VAL A 209 -7.41 13.15 10.72
CA VAL A 209 -6.73 12.00 10.10
C VAL A 209 -7.75 10.92 9.72
N PHE A 210 -7.37 10.01 8.83
CA PHE A 210 -8.15 8.84 8.46
C PHE A 210 -7.25 7.63 8.16
N ARG A 211 -7.84 6.44 8.02
CA ARG A 211 -7.12 5.22 7.63
C ARG A 211 -7.22 4.99 6.14
N THR A 212 -6.17 4.47 5.53
CA THR A 212 -6.20 3.97 4.17
C THR A 212 -5.48 2.63 4.00
N ASP A 213 -6.10 1.72 3.23
CA ASP A 213 -5.52 0.45 2.81
C ASP A 213 -4.57 0.60 1.60
N PHE A 214 -4.50 1.79 1.02
CA PHE A 214 -3.56 2.14 -0.05
C PHE A 214 -2.29 2.75 0.56
N PHE A 215 -1.13 2.10 0.38
CA PHE A 215 0.15 2.65 0.85
C PHE A 215 0.53 3.92 0.07
N PRO A 216 0.51 5.12 0.70
CA PRO A 216 0.74 6.37 -0.02
C PRO A 216 2.22 6.68 -0.24
N GLY A 217 3.08 6.29 0.71
CA GLY A 217 4.48 6.71 0.74
C GLY A 217 4.61 8.21 1.00
N LEU A 218 5.41 8.90 0.18
CA LEU A 218 5.59 10.36 0.11
C LEU A 218 5.66 11.04 1.49
N GLY A 219 6.77 10.80 2.21
CA GLY A 219 6.93 11.25 3.60
C GLY A 219 6.14 10.35 4.56
N TRP A 220 6.75 9.24 4.99
CA TRP A 220 6.05 8.23 5.78
C TRP A 220 6.92 7.67 6.90
N MET A 221 6.27 7.29 7.97
CA MET A 221 6.89 6.74 9.17
C MET A 221 6.58 5.25 9.31
N LEU A 222 7.62 4.47 9.58
CA LEU A 222 7.52 3.06 9.93
C LEU A 222 8.32 2.75 11.19
N ARG A 223 7.94 1.65 11.83
CA ARG A 223 8.69 1.06 12.94
C ARG A 223 9.73 0.06 12.46
N ARG A 224 10.76 -0.14 13.28
CA ARG A 224 11.80 -1.16 13.09
C ARG A 224 11.23 -2.54 12.83
N GLU A 225 10.26 -2.97 13.62
CA GLU A 225 9.69 -4.32 13.56
C GLU A 225 9.09 -4.61 12.17
N LEU A 226 8.48 -3.60 11.54
CA LEU A 226 8.00 -3.74 10.17
C LEU A 226 9.18 -3.91 9.20
N TRP A 227 10.26 -3.13 9.34
CA TRP A 227 11.41 -3.30 8.44
C TRP A 227 12.06 -4.68 8.57
N LEU A 228 12.13 -5.24 9.78
CA LEU A 228 12.61 -6.62 10.00
C LEU A 228 11.75 -7.65 9.27
N GLU A 229 10.44 -7.41 9.16
CA GLU A 229 9.51 -8.23 8.40
C GLU A 229 9.72 -8.08 6.87
N LEU A 230 9.90 -6.85 6.38
CA LEU A 230 9.95 -6.54 4.95
C LEU A 230 11.32 -6.81 4.32
N SER A 231 12.41 -6.44 4.99
CA SER A 231 13.78 -6.45 4.42
C SER A 231 14.20 -7.77 3.77
N PRO A 232 13.91 -8.96 4.35
CA PRO A 232 14.31 -10.24 3.75
C PRO A 232 13.66 -10.54 2.39
N ARG A 233 12.52 -9.91 2.09
CA ARG A 233 11.75 -10.13 0.84
C ARG A 233 11.56 -8.85 0.04
N PHE A 234 12.24 -7.77 0.43
CA PHE A 234 12.14 -6.48 -0.23
C PHE A 234 12.53 -6.64 -1.71
N PRO A 235 11.73 -6.12 -2.65
CA PRO A 235 11.92 -6.40 -4.07
C PRO A 235 13.13 -5.65 -4.62
N LEU A 236 13.64 -6.12 -5.75
CA LEU A 236 14.73 -5.47 -6.47
C LEU A 236 14.27 -4.28 -7.32
N GLU A 237 12.96 -4.05 -7.43
CA GLU A 237 12.34 -3.03 -8.26
C GLU A 237 10.88 -2.76 -7.81
N HIS A 238 10.27 -1.65 -8.25
CA HIS A 238 8.86 -1.30 -8.00
C HIS A 238 8.41 -1.47 -6.53
N TRP A 239 9.24 -1.00 -5.60
CA TRP A 239 9.09 -1.28 -4.16
C TRP A 239 7.76 -0.78 -3.57
N ASP A 240 7.27 0.36 -4.03
CA ASP A 240 6.03 0.98 -3.55
C ASP A 240 4.80 0.20 -4.03
N HIS A 241 4.79 -0.24 -5.30
CA HIS A 241 3.77 -1.16 -5.81
C HIS A 241 3.78 -2.50 -5.07
N TRP A 242 4.96 -3.05 -4.76
CA TRP A 242 5.07 -4.25 -3.95
C TRP A 242 4.50 -4.05 -2.54
N MET A 243 4.70 -2.87 -1.92
CA MET A 243 4.06 -2.54 -0.64
C MET A 243 2.54 -2.45 -0.74
N ARG A 244 1.99 -2.01 -1.88
CA ARG A 244 0.53 -1.93 -2.09
C ARG A 244 -0.14 -3.30 -2.29
N LEU A 245 0.61 -4.37 -2.53
CA LEU A 245 0.04 -5.71 -2.65
C LEU A 245 -0.54 -6.19 -1.33
N ARG A 246 -1.74 -6.80 -1.38
CA ARG A 246 -2.39 -7.42 -0.21
C ARG A 246 -1.52 -8.49 0.47
N SER A 247 -0.71 -9.21 -0.30
CA SER A 247 0.25 -10.20 0.20
C SER A 247 1.39 -9.58 1.02
N THR A 248 1.69 -8.30 0.81
CA THR A 248 2.71 -7.53 1.55
C THR A 248 2.08 -6.75 2.71
N SER A 249 1.02 -5.99 2.44
CA SER A 249 0.35 -5.18 3.47
C SER A 249 -0.32 -6.05 4.53
N ARG A 250 -0.72 -7.29 4.17
CA ARG A 250 -1.47 -8.23 5.02
C ARG A 250 -2.77 -7.61 5.57
N GLY A 251 -3.37 -6.70 4.80
CA GLY A 251 -4.59 -5.98 5.19
C GLY A 251 -4.38 -4.92 6.28
N ARG A 252 -3.14 -4.47 6.50
CA ARG A 252 -2.83 -3.34 7.40
C ARG A 252 -3.00 -2.01 6.67
N ASP A 253 -3.40 -0.99 7.41
CA ASP A 253 -3.65 0.35 6.88
C ASP A 253 -2.58 1.35 7.32
N CYS A 254 -2.50 2.47 6.61
CA CYS A 254 -1.77 3.64 7.06
C CYS A 254 -2.71 4.71 7.62
N VAL A 255 -2.22 5.46 8.61
CA VAL A 255 -2.87 6.72 9.03
C VAL A 255 -2.36 7.85 8.15
N VAL A 256 -3.28 8.68 7.66
CA VAL A 256 -2.99 9.81 6.77
C VAL A 256 -3.76 11.05 7.21
N PRO A 257 -3.23 12.26 7.04
CA PRO A 257 -3.96 13.48 7.34
C PRO A 257 -4.99 13.77 6.25
N TYR A 258 -6.04 14.55 6.55
CA TYR A 258 -6.89 15.09 5.49
C TYR A 258 -6.11 16.11 4.63
N VAL A 259 -5.39 17.03 5.26
CA VAL A 259 -4.51 17.98 4.56
C VAL A 259 -3.07 17.47 4.63
N SER A 260 -2.40 17.25 3.49
CA SER A 260 -1.05 16.70 3.46
C SER A 260 -0.07 17.54 4.30
N ARG A 261 0.96 16.89 4.87
CA ARG A 261 2.06 17.56 5.60
C ARG A 261 3.32 17.76 4.78
N ASN A 262 3.34 17.29 3.55
CA ASN A 262 4.36 17.65 2.57
C ASN A 262 3.71 18.06 1.23
N TYR A 263 4.52 18.64 0.36
CA TYR A 263 4.16 19.00 -1.01
C TYR A 263 5.27 18.61 -1.97
N ASN A 264 4.95 17.85 -3.01
CA ASN A 264 5.92 17.40 -3.99
C ASN A 264 6.21 18.50 -5.02
N ILE A 265 7.49 18.81 -5.23
CA ILE A 265 7.99 19.82 -6.19
C ILE A 265 8.67 19.19 -7.42
N GLY A 266 8.69 17.87 -7.49
CA GLY A 266 9.36 17.07 -8.52
C GLY A 266 8.58 17.04 -9.83
N VAL A 267 8.75 18.07 -10.67
CA VAL A 267 8.15 18.13 -12.02
C VAL A 267 8.71 17.04 -12.94
N PHE A 268 9.97 16.65 -12.72
CA PHE A 268 10.67 15.59 -13.46
C PHE A 268 11.25 14.57 -12.48
N GLY A 269 11.14 13.28 -12.82
CA GLY A 269 11.68 12.18 -12.02
C GLY A 269 11.66 10.85 -12.78
N ALA A 270 12.11 9.76 -12.14
CA ALA A 270 12.25 8.45 -12.78
C ALA A 270 10.95 7.92 -13.42
N ASN A 271 9.80 8.21 -12.80
CA ASN A 271 8.47 7.79 -13.26
C ASN A 271 7.49 8.96 -13.44
N MET A 272 7.94 10.21 -13.26
CA MET A 272 7.07 11.39 -13.28
C MET A 272 7.15 12.11 -14.62
N GLN A 273 6.00 12.25 -15.28
CA GLN A 273 5.85 13.10 -16.46
C GLN A 273 5.22 14.45 -16.06
N SER A 274 5.61 15.54 -16.72
CA SER A 274 5.12 16.89 -16.42
C SER A 274 3.59 16.99 -16.48
N SER A 275 2.94 16.25 -17.38
CA SER A 275 1.48 16.19 -17.51
C SER A 275 0.79 15.57 -16.28
N GLN A 276 1.41 14.57 -15.65
CA GLN A 276 0.90 13.94 -14.44
C GLN A 276 1.09 14.84 -13.22
N TYR A 277 2.23 15.52 -13.14
CA TYR A 277 2.49 16.53 -12.10
C TYR A 277 1.47 17.67 -12.15
N GLU A 278 1.25 18.25 -13.33
CA GLU A 278 0.29 19.35 -13.54
C GLU A 278 -1.15 18.92 -13.26
N ARG A 279 -1.52 17.69 -13.65
CA ARG A 279 -2.88 17.17 -13.45
C ARG A 279 -3.19 16.85 -11.99
N TYR A 280 -2.22 16.30 -11.26
CA TYR A 280 -2.43 15.75 -9.91
C TYR A 280 -1.60 16.46 -8.85
N LEU A 281 -0.29 16.25 -8.82
CA LEU A 281 0.56 16.63 -7.68
C LEU A 281 0.51 18.13 -7.36
N LYS A 282 0.50 18.98 -8.38
CA LYS A 282 0.46 20.45 -8.22
C LYS A 282 -0.79 20.96 -7.49
N ARG A 283 -1.88 20.18 -7.51
CA ARG A 283 -3.18 20.55 -6.92
C ARG A 283 -3.38 20.02 -5.51
N ILE A 284 -2.39 19.28 -4.97
CA ILE A 284 -2.47 18.73 -3.62
C ILE A 284 -2.24 19.86 -2.62
N ARG A 285 -3.19 20.04 -1.73
CA ARG A 285 -3.09 20.97 -0.62
C ARG A 285 -2.17 20.39 0.45
N PHE A 286 -1.31 21.24 0.99
CA PHE A 286 -0.55 20.91 2.20
C PHE A 286 -0.68 22.00 3.25
N ASN A 287 -0.51 21.62 4.51
CA ASN A 287 -0.76 22.48 5.64
C ASN A 287 0.28 23.61 5.75
N LYS A 288 -0.19 24.81 6.04
CA LYS A 288 0.64 26.00 6.27
C LYS A 288 0.60 26.50 7.71
N ARG A 289 -0.21 25.88 8.57
CA ARG A 289 -0.42 26.30 9.95
C ARG A 289 0.56 25.58 10.87
N PRO A 290 1.32 26.28 11.72
CA PRO A 290 2.15 25.62 12.73
C PRO A 290 1.29 25.04 13.86
N ARG A 291 1.84 24.06 14.58
CA ARG A 291 1.31 23.53 15.86
C ARG A 291 -0.16 23.09 15.82
N VAL A 292 -0.57 22.44 14.73
CA VAL A 292 -1.91 21.83 14.65
C VAL A 292 -2.00 20.68 15.67
N LYS A 293 -3.01 20.73 16.54
CA LYS A 293 -3.34 19.62 17.43
C LYS A 293 -4.25 18.65 16.70
N LEU A 294 -3.83 17.39 16.58
CA LEU A 294 -4.65 16.35 15.97
C LEU A 294 -5.82 16.01 16.89
N GLU A 295 -6.99 15.86 16.29
CA GLU A 295 -8.24 15.55 17.00
C GLU A 295 -8.61 14.09 16.82
N ARG A 296 -9.16 13.49 17.88
CA ARG A 296 -9.80 12.16 17.86
C ARG A 296 -8.93 11.05 17.28
N LEU A 297 -7.65 10.98 17.65
CA LEU A 297 -6.73 9.94 17.14
C LEU A 297 -7.19 8.52 17.48
N GLU A 298 -7.94 8.34 18.56
CA GLU A 298 -8.58 7.08 18.91
C GLU A 298 -9.61 6.62 17.86
N SER A 299 -10.17 7.52 17.05
CA SER A 299 -11.15 7.14 16.02
C SER A 299 -10.53 6.43 14.82
N VAL A 300 -9.20 6.46 14.66
CA VAL A 300 -8.50 5.71 13.61
C VAL A 300 -7.92 4.38 14.12
N LEU A 301 -8.23 3.98 15.35
CA LEU A 301 -8.03 2.60 15.80
C LEU A 301 -9.05 1.68 15.11
N SER A 302 -8.64 0.45 14.80
CA SER A 302 -9.40 -0.48 13.95
C SER A 302 -10.90 -0.54 14.27
N ASP A 303 -11.29 -0.96 15.47
CA ASP A 303 -12.70 -1.16 15.84
C ASP A 303 -13.53 0.13 15.73
N ALA A 304 -12.97 1.27 16.17
CA ALA A 304 -13.63 2.56 16.11
C ALA A 304 -13.84 3.02 14.65
N TYR A 305 -12.83 2.81 13.81
CA TYR A 305 -12.88 3.19 12.41
C TYR A 305 -13.83 2.32 11.60
N GLU A 306 -13.83 1.00 11.83
CA GLU A 306 -14.77 0.06 11.21
C GLU A 306 -16.22 0.41 11.55
N HIS A 307 -16.49 0.73 12.82
CA HIS A 307 -17.82 1.15 13.26
C HIS A 307 -18.26 2.45 12.58
N GLU A 308 -17.38 3.45 12.50
CA GLU A 308 -17.70 4.72 11.86
C GLU A 308 -17.94 4.57 10.35
N MET A 309 -17.12 3.77 9.66
CA MET A 309 -17.30 3.49 8.23
C MET A 309 -18.62 2.77 7.94
N ALA A 310 -18.95 1.74 8.73
CA ALA A 310 -20.23 1.03 8.60
C ALA A 310 -21.42 1.96 8.84
N ARG A 311 -21.36 2.80 9.89
CA ARG A 311 -22.39 3.79 10.20
C ARG A 311 -22.55 4.81 9.09
N LEU A 312 -21.45 5.34 8.56
CA LEU A 312 -21.45 6.33 7.49
C LEU A 312 -22.05 5.75 6.19
N VAL A 313 -21.63 4.55 5.78
CA VAL A 313 -22.15 3.87 4.58
C VAL A 313 -23.64 3.52 4.74
N SER A 314 -24.05 3.06 5.93
CA SER A 314 -25.46 2.78 6.24
C SER A 314 -26.33 4.04 6.06
N ARG A 315 -25.90 5.18 6.62
CA ARG A 315 -26.58 6.47 6.44
C ARG A 315 -26.60 6.91 4.97
N ALA A 316 -25.46 6.82 4.28
CA ALA A 316 -25.33 7.22 2.88
C ALA A 316 -26.16 6.36 1.93
N SER A 317 -26.48 5.13 2.31
CA SER A 317 -27.28 4.19 1.50
C SER A 317 -28.72 4.65 1.26
N ALA A 318 -29.23 5.61 2.04
CA ALA A 318 -30.50 6.28 1.78
C ALA A 318 -30.43 7.22 0.56
N ASN A 319 -29.23 7.71 0.23
CA ASN A 319 -28.94 8.61 -0.89
C ASN A 319 -27.97 7.93 -1.88
N HIS A 320 -28.32 6.72 -2.33
CA HIS A 320 -27.50 5.92 -3.23
C HIS A 320 -27.72 6.28 -4.70
N TYR A 321 -26.62 6.46 -5.44
CA TYR A 321 -26.61 6.66 -6.88
C TYR A 321 -25.52 5.81 -7.54
N THR A 322 -25.79 5.34 -8.76
CA THR A 322 -24.82 4.63 -9.62
C THR A 322 -24.36 5.48 -10.81
N LYS A 323 -25.23 6.40 -11.27
CA LYS A 323 -24.99 7.30 -12.38
C LYS A 323 -25.60 8.66 -12.06
N ALA A 324 -24.75 9.61 -11.69
CA ALA A 324 -25.12 11.00 -11.46
C ALA A 324 -23.87 11.87 -11.48
N ARG A 325 -24.01 13.14 -11.89
CA ARG A 325 -22.89 14.09 -11.80
C ARG A 325 -22.70 14.51 -10.34
N PRO A 326 -21.49 14.38 -9.78
CA PRO A 326 -21.21 14.81 -8.42
C PRO A 326 -21.52 16.28 -8.15
N SER A 327 -21.39 17.17 -9.14
CA SER A 327 -21.74 18.59 -9.02
C SER A 327 -23.23 18.84 -8.74
N ASP A 328 -24.11 18.09 -9.41
CA ASP A 328 -25.56 18.20 -9.23
C ASP A 328 -25.95 17.68 -7.84
N LEU A 329 -25.37 16.55 -7.42
CA LEU A 329 -25.56 15.99 -6.08
C LEU A 329 -25.01 16.91 -5.01
N ALA A 330 -23.83 17.49 -5.20
CA ALA A 330 -23.25 18.40 -4.22
C ALA A 330 -24.15 19.62 -3.99
N SER A 331 -24.69 20.21 -5.06
CA SER A 331 -25.65 21.33 -4.96
C SER A 331 -26.89 20.96 -4.15
N LYS A 332 -27.37 19.71 -4.28
CA LYS A 332 -28.52 19.19 -3.53
C LYS A 332 -28.21 18.92 -2.05
N PHE A 333 -27.01 18.44 -1.73
CA PHE A 333 -26.67 17.90 -0.40
C PHE A 333 -25.70 18.74 0.43
N ALA A 334 -25.13 19.83 -0.10
CA ALA A 334 -24.09 20.62 0.58
C ALA A 334 -24.47 21.09 1.99
N ASN A 335 -25.75 21.42 2.21
CA ASN A 335 -26.27 21.96 3.47
C ASN A 335 -27.18 20.98 4.23
N SER A 336 -27.39 19.77 3.73
CA SER A 336 -28.27 18.80 4.41
C SER A 336 -27.58 18.07 5.56
N GLY A 337 -26.25 18.01 5.54
CA GLY A 337 -25.47 17.16 6.46
C GLY A 337 -25.60 15.65 6.16
N GLU A 338 -26.39 15.28 5.16
CA GLU A 338 -26.60 13.89 4.76
C GLU A 338 -25.54 13.44 3.74
N PRO A 339 -24.88 12.30 3.98
CA PRO A 339 -23.90 11.76 3.05
C PRO A 339 -24.56 11.13 1.82
N VAL A 340 -23.84 11.14 0.71
CA VAL A 340 -24.26 10.58 -0.58
C VAL A 340 -23.40 9.35 -0.91
N LEU A 341 -24.02 8.23 -1.24
CA LEU A 341 -23.31 7.01 -1.64
C LEU A 341 -23.23 6.91 -3.16
N LEU A 342 -22.02 6.83 -3.69
CA LEU A 342 -21.75 6.50 -5.09
C LEU A 342 -21.05 5.14 -5.15
N THR A 343 -21.73 4.14 -5.70
CA THR A 343 -21.13 2.82 -5.90
C THR A 343 -20.38 2.76 -7.23
N TYR A 344 -19.23 2.09 -7.26
CA TYR A 344 -18.41 1.93 -8.47
C TYR A 344 -17.90 0.50 -8.66
N THR A 345 -17.45 0.22 -9.88
CA THR A 345 -16.61 -0.93 -10.27
C THR A 345 -15.29 -0.38 -10.84
N ALA A 346 -14.30 -1.23 -11.05
CA ALA A 346 -13.03 -0.80 -11.66
C ALA A 346 -13.25 -0.02 -12.98
N ASP A 347 -14.17 -0.49 -13.83
CA ASP A 347 -14.46 0.12 -15.14
C ASP A 347 -15.19 1.47 -15.03
N THR A 348 -15.98 1.67 -13.98
CA THR A 348 -16.78 2.90 -13.81
C THR A 348 -16.09 3.95 -12.95
N PHE A 349 -15.07 3.56 -12.17
CA PHE A 349 -14.35 4.49 -11.31
C PHE A 349 -13.65 5.60 -12.09
N ALA A 350 -13.09 5.30 -13.27
CA ALA A 350 -12.39 6.30 -14.08
C ALA A 350 -13.28 7.52 -14.42
N GLN A 351 -14.58 7.30 -14.67
CA GLN A 351 -15.52 8.39 -14.90
C GLN A 351 -15.75 9.22 -13.63
N LEU A 352 -15.95 8.57 -12.48
CA LEU A 352 -16.06 9.28 -11.19
C LEU A 352 -14.79 10.08 -10.89
N ALA A 353 -13.62 9.50 -11.20
CA ALA A 353 -12.34 10.16 -11.01
C ALA A 353 -12.21 11.44 -11.83
N ILE A 354 -12.71 11.44 -13.07
CA ILE A 354 -12.78 12.64 -13.92
C ILE A 354 -13.67 13.71 -13.29
N GLU A 355 -14.86 13.33 -12.83
CA GLU A 355 -15.83 14.27 -12.24
C GLU A 355 -15.34 14.91 -10.93
N PHE A 356 -14.71 14.11 -10.05
CA PHE A 356 -14.09 14.60 -8.82
C PHE A 356 -12.71 15.23 -9.04
N ARG A 357 -12.13 15.07 -10.25
CA ARG A 357 -10.77 15.47 -10.61
C ARG A 357 -9.70 14.86 -9.69
N ILE A 358 -9.85 13.58 -9.39
CA ILE A 358 -8.95 12.73 -8.59
C ILE A 358 -8.21 11.71 -9.48
N TRP A 359 -7.33 10.90 -8.88
CA TRP A 359 -6.61 9.83 -9.58
C TRP A 359 -7.56 8.84 -10.26
N SER A 360 -7.18 8.34 -11.44
CA SER A 360 -7.99 7.42 -12.25
C SER A 360 -8.14 6.01 -11.69
N VAL A 361 -7.40 5.69 -10.63
CA VAL A 361 -7.44 4.43 -9.88
C VAL A 361 -7.82 4.77 -8.43
N PRO A 362 -8.65 3.95 -7.75
CA PRO A 362 -9.00 4.21 -6.36
C PRO A 362 -7.77 4.32 -5.47
N ARG A 363 -7.64 5.45 -4.77
CA ARG A 363 -6.62 5.72 -3.76
C ARG A 363 -7.27 6.34 -2.53
N ALA A 364 -6.55 6.39 -1.41
CA ALA A 364 -7.08 6.88 -0.14
C ALA A 364 -8.39 6.16 0.26
N THR A 365 -8.50 4.87 -0.09
CA THR A 365 -9.61 4.00 0.27
C THR A 365 -9.33 3.30 1.59
N HIS A 366 -10.38 2.83 2.25
CA HIS A 366 -10.34 1.84 3.31
C HIS A 366 -11.33 0.73 2.98
N LYS A 367 -10.84 -0.50 2.79
CA LYS A 367 -11.59 -1.64 2.26
C LYS A 367 -12.44 -1.24 1.05
N HIS A 368 -11.76 -0.68 0.05
CA HIS A 368 -12.36 -0.21 -1.21
C HIS A 368 -13.49 0.82 -1.05
N THR A 369 -13.42 1.62 0.02
CA THR A 369 -14.39 2.68 0.32
C THR A 369 -13.66 3.98 0.66
N ALA A 370 -13.93 5.06 -0.05
CA ALA A 370 -13.34 6.37 0.19
C ALA A 370 -14.40 7.38 0.65
N VAL A 371 -14.00 8.34 1.48
CA VAL A 371 -14.85 9.46 1.90
C VAL A 371 -14.25 10.75 1.40
N LEU A 372 -15.00 11.48 0.57
CA LEU A 372 -14.60 12.76 0.00
C LEU A 372 -15.55 13.86 0.46
N ARG A 373 -15.04 15.07 0.65
CA ARG A 373 -15.88 16.26 0.80
C ARG A 373 -15.77 17.06 -0.48
N TYR A 374 -16.88 17.28 -1.19
CA TYR A 374 -16.87 18.00 -2.46
C TYR A 374 -17.97 19.04 -2.47
N ARG A 375 -17.58 20.32 -2.64
CA ARG A 375 -18.49 21.49 -2.62
C ARG A 375 -19.48 21.48 -1.44
N GLY A 376 -18.98 21.18 -0.25
CA GLY A 376 -19.75 21.15 1.00
C GLY A 376 -20.45 19.82 1.31
N ALA A 377 -20.73 18.98 0.31
CA ALA A 377 -21.36 17.68 0.51
C ALA A 377 -20.32 16.58 0.85
N THR A 378 -20.75 15.56 1.60
CA THR A 378 -19.94 14.38 1.92
C THR A 378 -20.33 13.23 1.00
N PHE A 379 -19.36 12.72 0.26
CA PHE A 379 -19.52 11.59 -0.64
C PHE A 379 -18.80 10.36 -0.09
N VAL A 380 -19.49 9.23 -0.12
CA VAL A 380 -18.93 7.90 0.12
C VAL A 380 -18.82 7.22 -1.23
N LEU A 381 -17.60 6.95 -1.70
CA LEU A 381 -17.34 6.17 -2.90
C LEU A 381 -17.07 4.73 -2.47
N ALA A 382 -17.91 3.77 -2.85
CA ALA A 382 -17.76 2.38 -2.41
C ALA A 382 -17.72 1.41 -3.60
N SER A 383 -16.74 0.50 -3.63
CA SER A 383 -16.75 -0.56 -4.63
C SER A 383 -17.96 -1.47 -4.43
N ALA A 384 -18.79 -1.61 -5.46
CA ALA A 384 -19.93 -2.52 -5.47
C ALA A 384 -19.52 -3.99 -5.31
N ARG A 385 -18.27 -4.34 -5.64
CA ARG A 385 -17.76 -5.72 -5.59
C ARG A 385 -17.02 -6.03 -4.31
N TRP A 386 -16.32 -5.05 -3.75
CA TRP A 386 -15.34 -5.31 -2.69
C TRP A 386 -15.59 -4.56 -1.38
N SER A 387 -16.43 -3.51 -1.37
CA SER A 387 -16.72 -2.80 -0.13
C SER A 387 -17.52 -3.70 0.82
N PRO A 388 -16.99 -4.03 2.01
CA PRO A 388 -17.70 -4.87 2.97
C PRO A 388 -18.86 -4.15 3.65
N TYR A 389 -18.86 -2.81 3.60
CA TYR A 389 -19.85 -1.96 4.26
C TYR A 389 -21.16 -1.81 3.48
N LEU A 390 -21.17 -2.20 2.20
CA LEU A 390 -22.36 -2.08 1.38
C LEU A 390 -23.46 -3.05 1.83
N PRO A 391 -24.72 -2.60 1.88
CA PRO A 391 -25.85 -3.51 1.99
C PRO A 391 -25.87 -4.53 0.85
N GLU A 392 -26.31 -5.76 1.12
CA GLU A 392 -26.34 -6.86 0.14
C GLU A 392 -27.04 -6.51 -1.18
N ARG A 393 -28.13 -5.73 -1.12
CA ARG A 393 -28.87 -5.26 -2.31
C ARG A 393 -28.06 -4.36 -3.25
N LEU A 394 -26.95 -3.79 -2.78
CA LEU A 394 -26.07 -2.89 -3.55
C LEU A 394 -24.78 -3.58 -4.02
N LYS A 395 -24.55 -4.82 -3.61
CA LYS A 395 -23.35 -5.57 -3.99
C LYS A 395 -23.50 -6.20 -5.38
N SER A 396 -22.39 -6.25 -6.10
CA SER A 396 -22.24 -6.92 -7.39
C SER A 396 -21.34 -8.14 -7.20
N TYR A 397 -21.91 -9.32 -7.41
CA TYR A 397 -21.21 -10.59 -7.26
C TYR A 397 -20.77 -11.17 -8.60
N PHE A 398 -19.78 -12.06 -8.57
CA PHE A 398 -19.42 -12.85 -9.73
C PHE A 398 -20.64 -13.69 -10.17
N PRO A 399 -21.11 -13.59 -11.42
CA PRO A 399 -22.32 -14.29 -11.85
C PRO A 399 -22.18 -15.81 -11.73
N LYS A 400 -23.24 -16.50 -11.26
CA LYS A 400 -23.25 -17.97 -11.19
C LYS A 400 -23.13 -18.65 -12.57
N THR A 401 -23.49 -17.93 -13.63
CA THR A 401 -23.38 -18.36 -15.03
C THR A 401 -22.01 -18.09 -15.64
N ALA A 402 -21.12 -17.45 -14.89
CA ALA A 402 -19.74 -17.20 -15.29
C ALA A 402 -18.79 -18.21 -14.62
N THR A 403 -17.64 -18.40 -15.24
CA THR A 403 -16.57 -19.26 -14.74
C THR A 403 -15.21 -18.65 -15.10
N PHE A 404 -14.15 -19.09 -14.42
CA PHE A 404 -12.79 -18.74 -14.79
C PHE A 404 -12.16 -19.87 -15.59
N ILE A 405 -11.51 -19.51 -16.70
CA ILE A 405 -10.81 -20.44 -17.56
C ILE A 405 -9.34 -20.03 -17.62
N LYS A 406 -8.46 -21.01 -17.38
CA LYS A 406 -7.03 -20.86 -17.58
C LYS A 406 -6.71 -20.95 -19.08
N GLY A 407 -6.16 -19.87 -19.63
CA GLY A 407 -5.64 -19.85 -20.98
C GLY A 407 -4.34 -20.64 -21.10
N ALA A 408 -4.08 -21.22 -22.27
CA ALA A 408 -2.78 -21.73 -22.65
C ALA A 408 -1.78 -20.57 -22.80
N THR A 409 -0.49 -20.91 -22.86
CA THR A 409 0.57 -19.90 -22.99
C THR A 409 0.43 -19.16 -24.32
N GLY A 410 0.35 -17.83 -24.26
CA GLY A 410 0.12 -16.99 -25.45
C GLY A 410 -1.31 -17.02 -26.01
N GLU A 411 -2.27 -17.64 -25.30
CA GLU A 411 -3.69 -17.68 -25.70
C GLU A 411 -4.44 -16.42 -25.23
N SER A 412 -5.34 -15.90 -26.07
CA SER A 412 -6.23 -14.80 -25.69
C SER A 412 -7.40 -15.31 -24.83
N CYS A 413 -8.06 -14.43 -24.09
CA CYS A 413 -9.27 -14.84 -23.36
C CYS A 413 -10.47 -15.07 -24.27
N ASN A 414 -10.50 -14.48 -25.47
CA ASN A 414 -11.51 -14.83 -26.48
C ASN A 414 -11.40 -16.30 -26.85
N ASP A 415 -10.18 -16.76 -27.18
CA ASP A 415 -9.93 -18.13 -27.63
C ASP A 415 -10.12 -19.14 -26.49
N ALA A 416 -9.59 -18.84 -25.30
CA ALA A 416 -9.70 -19.70 -24.13
C ALA A 416 -11.18 -19.92 -23.72
N CYS A 417 -12.00 -18.86 -23.72
CA CYS A 417 -13.43 -18.97 -23.45
C CYS A 417 -14.15 -19.73 -24.59
N GLN A 418 -13.84 -19.43 -25.85
CA GLN A 418 -14.50 -20.05 -27.00
C GLN A 418 -14.24 -21.56 -27.08
N ARG A 419 -13.03 -22.02 -26.73
CA ARG A 419 -12.68 -23.44 -26.65
C ARG A 419 -13.56 -24.25 -25.68
N ASN A 420 -14.24 -23.57 -24.77
CA ASN A 420 -15.13 -24.15 -23.78
C ASN A 420 -16.60 -23.70 -23.97
N THR A 421 -16.96 -23.22 -25.16
CA THR A 421 -18.32 -22.78 -25.52
C THR A 421 -18.80 -21.54 -24.74
N TYR A 422 -17.89 -20.77 -24.16
CA TYR A 422 -18.19 -19.52 -23.48
C TYR A 422 -17.83 -18.29 -24.34
N LYS A 423 -18.16 -17.10 -23.85
CA LYS A 423 -17.70 -15.80 -24.34
C LYS A 423 -16.91 -15.09 -23.24
N CYS A 424 -15.81 -14.43 -23.59
CA CYS A 424 -15.07 -13.61 -22.63
C CYS A 424 -15.93 -12.45 -22.13
N ALA A 425 -15.92 -12.22 -20.82
CA ALA A 425 -16.67 -11.17 -20.14
C ALA A 425 -15.70 -10.12 -19.60
N SER A 426 -15.44 -9.07 -20.38
CA SER A 426 -14.44 -8.05 -20.04
C SER A 426 -14.74 -7.31 -18.73
N ASP A 427 -16.02 -7.07 -18.44
CA ASP A 427 -16.48 -6.41 -17.22
C ASP A 427 -16.22 -7.23 -15.95
N LEU A 428 -15.92 -8.53 -16.09
CA LEU A 428 -15.64 -9.43 -14.97
C LEU A 428 -14.14 -9.61 -14.67
N PHE A 429 -13.25 -8.93 -15.41
CA PHE A 429 -11.80 -9.02 -15.16
C PHE A 429 -11.41 -8.57 -13.76
N GLU A 430 -12.13 -7.63 -13.15
CA GLU A 430 -11.88 -7.21 -11.77
C GLU A 430 -11.93 -8.37 -10.76
N PHE A 431 -12.78 -9.38 -11.00
CA PHE A 431 -12.87 -10.58 -10.16
C PHE A 431 -11.70 -11.56 -10.40
N ALA A 432 -11.21 -11.65 -11.64
CA ALA A 432 -10.02 -12.44 -11.96
C ALA A 432 -8.73 -11.78 -11.45
N ASN A 433 -8.71 -10.43 -11.43
CA ASN A 433 -7.57 -9.61 -11.08
C ASN A 433 -7.39 -9.46 -9.55
N GLN A 434 -7.41 -10.59 -8.85
CA GLN A 434 -7.22 -10.67 -7.40
C GLN A 434 -6.12 -11.67 -7.09
N VAL A 435 -5.26 -11.32 -6.12
CA VAL A 435 -4.15 -12.17 -5.65
C VAL A 435 -4.67 -13.55 -5.24
N ASP A 436 -5.72 -13.59 -4.40
CA ASP A 436 -6.30 -14.85 -3.92
C ASP A 436 -6.89 -15.67 -5.07
N ARG A 437 -7.51 -15.00 -6.05
CA ARG A 437 -8.11 -15.67 -7.20
C ARG A 437 -7.04 -16.29 -8.10
N LEU A 438 -5.93 -15.58 -8.35
CA LEU A 438 -4.84 -16.12 -9.17
C LEU A 438 -4.17 -17.33 -8.52
N SER A 439 -4.00 -17.33 -7.19
CA SER A 439 -3.46 -18.46 -6.45
C SER A 439 -4.28 -19.74 -6.53
N GLU A 440 -5.57 -19.67 -6.86
CA GLU A 440 -6.40 -20.86 -7.07
C GLU A 440 -6.09 -21.57 -8.40
N PHE A 441 -5.53 -20.86 -9.39
CA PHE A 441 -5.34 -21.37 -10.77
C PHE A 441 -3.85 -21.50 -11.17
N PHE A 442 -2.96 -20.82 -10.46
CA PHE A 442 -1.53 -20.77 -10.74
C PHE A 442 -0.70 -20.94 -9.48
N SER A 443 0.52 -21.44 -9.63
CA SER A 443 1.46 -21.64 -8.51
C SER A 443 1.93 -20.32 -7.89
N CYS A 444 2.10 -19.28 -8.71
CA CYS A 444 2.61 -17.96 -8.31
C CYS A 444 3.84 -18.06 -7.36
N GLU A 445 4.74 -19.02 -7.61
CA GLU A 445 5.75 -19.46 -6.64
C GLU A 445 6.82 -18.40 -6.34
N ARG A 446 6.99 -17.42 -7.23
CA ARG A 446 7.85 -16.24 -7.01
C ARG A 446 7.06 -15.01 -6.56
N GLY A 447 5.80 -15.19 -6.19
CA GLY A 447 4.91 -14.18 -5.65
C GLY A 447 4.16 -13.39 -6.72
N PHE A 448 3.88 -12.13 -6.41
CA PHE A 448 3.04 -11.25 -7.22
C PHE A 448 3.79 -9.99 -7.64
N ALA A 449 3.34 -9.35 -8.70
CA ALA A 449 3.75 -8.01 -9.09
C ALA A 449 2.56 -7.25 -9.68
N THR A 450 2.53 -5.94 -9.45
CA THR A 450 1.57 -5.05 -10.13
C THR A 450 2.23 -4.50 -11.38
N VAL A 451 1.66 -4.79 -12.54
CA VAL A 451 2.16 -4.36 -13.85
C VAL A 451 0.98 -3.87 -14.68
N THR A 452 1.20 -2.85 -15.51
CA THR A 452 0.19 -2.35 -16.44
C THR A 452 0.30 -3.08 -17.77
N GLY A 453 -0.77 -3.73 -18.19
CA GLY A 453 -0.81 -4.44 -19.47
C GLY A 453 -2.21 -4.98 -19.78
N PRO A 454 -2.65 -4.97 -21.04
CA PRO A 454 -4.02 -5.39 -21.40
C PRO A 454 -4.21 -6.92 -21.31
N ASP A 455 -3.14 -7.70 -21.25
CA ASP A 455 -3.14 -9.16 -21.11
C ASP A 455 -3.16 -9.64 -19.64
N ILE A 456 -3.06 -8.73 -18.68
CA ILE A 456 -3.13 -9.01 -17.24
C ILE A 456 -4.61 -9.07 -16.83
N PRO A 457 -5.06 -9.96 -15.91
CA PRO A 457 -4.30 -10.81 -15.00
C PRO A 457 -3.77 -12.10 -15.63
N ASN A 458 -2.54 -12.48 -15.27
CA ASN A 458 -1.86 -13.63 -15.84
C ASN A 458 -0.80 -14.23 -14.90
N TYR A 459 -0.25 -15.37 -15.31
CA TYR A 459 0.93 -16.01 -14.73
C TYR A 459 2.03 -16.08 -15.79
N VAL A 460 3.26 -15.75 -15.40
CA VAL A 460 4.41 -15.67 -16.30
C VAL A 460 5.15 -17.01 -16.29
N VAL A 461 5.04 -17.73 -17.41
CA VAL A 461 5.54 -19.11 -17.55
C VAL A 461 7.00 -19.14 -18.00
N ASP A 462 7.42 -18.18 -18.82
CA ASP A 462 8.74 -18.21 -19.46
C ASP A 462 9.86 -17.89 -18.47
N PRO A 463 10.83 -18.81 -18.22
CA PRO A 463 11.95 -18.59 -17.31
C PRO A 463 12.88 -17.43 -17.71
N SER A 464 12.88 -17.02 -18.98
CA SER A 464 13.68 -15.90 -19.48
C SER A 464 13.05 -14.54 -19.18
N ASN A 465 11.77 -14.50 -18.79
CA ASN A 465 11.09 -13.26 -18.44
C ASN A 465 11.46 -12.83 -17.01
N GLU A 466 11.62 -11.53 -16.76
CA GLU A 466 11.97 -11.00 -15.44
C GLU A 466 10.94 -11.37 -14.35
N TYR A 467 9.67 -11.50 -14.74
CA TYR A 467 8.57 -11.90 -13.88
C TYR A 467 8.32 -13.42 -13.85
N ALA A 468 9.20 -14.25 -14.43
CA ALA A 468 9.06 -15.71 -14.43
C ALA A 468 8.62 -16.26 -13.08
N GLY A 469 7.60 -17.12 -13.05
CA GLY A 469 7.06 -17.74 -11.84
C GLY A 469 6.21 -16.81 -10.97
N ARG A 470 5.92 -15.58 -11.43
CA ARG A 470 5.03 -14.63 -10.74
C ARG A 470 3.65 -14.58 -11.38
N CYS A 471 2.67 -14.20 -10.56
CA CYS A 471 1.35 -13.80 -11.02
C CYS A 471 1.27 -12.27 -11.09
N LEU A 472 0.79 -11.74 -12.21
CA LEU A 472 0.65 -10.32 -12.45
C LEU A 472 -0.78 -9.88 -12.22
N VAL A 473 -0.94 -8.75 -11.53
CA VAL A 473 -2.19 -8.01 -11.38
C VAL A 473 -2.03 -6.60 -11.95
N SER A 474 -3.11 -6.00 -12.43
CA SER A 474 -3.09 -4.65 -13.02
C SER A 474 -3.98 -3.70 -12.23
N GLU A 475 -3.73 -2.40 -12.34
CA GLU A 475 -4.67 -1.38 -11.84
C GLU A 475 -5.87 -1.16 -12.80
N GLY A 476 -5.90 -1.87 -13.93
CA GLY A 476 -7.03 -1.90 -14.87
C GLY A 476 -6.61 -2.22 -16.30
N GLY A 477 -7.53 -2.01 -17.24
CA GLY A 477 -7.24 -2.06 -18.68
C GLY A 477 -7.15 -3.46 -19.30
N SER A 478 -7.58 -4.50 -18.60
CA SER A 478 -7.64 -5.87 -19.12
C SER A 478 -8.55 -5.97 -20.34
N GLN A 479 -8.08 -6.63 -21.40
CA GLN A 479 -8.81 -6.80 -22.65
C GLN A 479 -8.90 -8.27 -23.04
N CYS A 480 -10.04 -8.72 -23.54
CA CYS A 480 -10.24 -10.13 -23.92
C CYS A 480 -9.31 -10.60 -25.05
N ALA A 481 -9.02 -9.74 -26.02
CA ALA A 481 -8.21 -10.07 -27.19
C ALA A 481 -6.69 -9.99 -26.94
N ALA A 482 -6.25 -9.39 -25.84
CA ALA A 482 -4.84 -9.22 -25.56
C ALA A 482 -4.14 -10.58 -25.36
N VAL A 483 -2.88 -10.65 -25.79
CA VAL A 483 -2.04 -11.85 -25.70
C VAL A 483 -0.63 -11.46 -25.35
N HIS A 484 0.06 -12.34 -24.65
CA HIS A 484 1.50 -12.23 -24.46
C HIS A 484 2.14 -13.61 -24.44
N ARG A 485 3.18 -13.80 -25.28
CA ARG A 485 3.78 -15.11 -25.57
C ARG A 485 4.39 -15.82 -24.35
N HIS A 486 4.68 -15.08 -23.29
CA HIS A 486 5.32 -15.60 -22.08
C HIS A 486 4.33 -15.91 -20.94
N THR A 487 3.03 -15.70 -21.16
CA THR A 487 2.04 -15.71 -20.07
C THR A 487 0.85 -16.63 -20.32
N GLN A 488 0.25 -17.12 -19.24
CA GLN A 488 -1.05 -17.78 -19.20
C GLN A 488 -2.06 -16.86 -18.51
N ARG A 489 -3.18 -16.56 -19.16
CA ARG A 489 -4.18 -15.61 -18.64
C ARG A 489 -5.24 -16.32 -17.80
N LEU A 490 -5.79 -15.63 -16.79
CA LEU A 490 -7.01 -16.06 -16.11
C LEU A 490 -8.21 -15.32 -16.71
N CYS A 491 -9.06 -16.05 -17.42
CA CYS A 491 -10.10 -15.48 -18.25
C CYS A 491 -11.47 -15.65 -17.60
N PRO A 492 -12.17 -14.55 -17.26
CA PRO A 492 -13.57 -14.63 -16.88
C PRO A 492 -14.43 -14.89 -18.14
N CYS A 493 -15.17 -15.97 -18.12
CA CYS A 493 -15.98 -16.45 -19.23
C CYS A 493 -17.44 -16.56 -18.79
N THR A 494 -18.38 -16.10 -19.60
CA THR A 494 -19.82 -16.23 -19.38
C THR A 494 -20.46 -17.07 -20.47
N ALA A 495 -21.58 -17.75 -20.14
CA ALA A 495 -22.36 -18.46 -21.15
C ALA A 495 -22.69 -17.51 -22.31
N ARG A 496 -22.63 -18.02 -23.54
CA ARG A 496 -23.18 -17.28 -24.69
C ARG A 496 -24.67 -17.10 -24.39
N GLY A 497 -25.11 -15.87 -24.14
CA GLY A 497 -26.54 -15.59 -24.07
C GLY A 497 -27.16 -16.11 -25.37
N GLU A 498 -28.27 -16.84 -25.27
CA GLU A 498 -29.14 -17.05 -26.42
C GLU A 498 -29.49 -15.64 -26.93
N GLU A 499 -28.89 -15.23 -28.03
CA GLU A 499 -29.44 -14.11 -28.80
C GLU A 499 -30.86 -14.53 -29.10
N LYS A 500 -31.82 -13.88 -28.44
CA LYS A 500 -33.21 -13.94 -28.88
C LYS A 500 -33.18 -13.47 -30.33
N VAL A 501 -33.22 -14.44 -31.24
CA VAL A 501 -33.52 -14.21 -32.64
C VAL A 501 -34.85 -13.48 -32.61
N ALA A 502 -34.83 -12.19 -32.91
CA ALA A 502 -36.03 -11.46 -33.23
C ALA A 502 -36.60 -12.14 -34.49
N THR A 503 -37.53 -13.06 -34.28
CA THR A 503 -38.43 -13.54 -35.33
C THR A 503 -39.17 -12.31 -35.84
N LEU A 504 -38.78 -11.86 -37.02
CA LEU A 504 -39.61 -11.04 -37.89
C LEU A 504 -40.81 -11.89 -38.27
N GLU A 505 -41.98 -11.57 -37.73
CA GLU A 505 -43.28 -11.81 -38.34
C GLU A 505 -44.02 -10.48 -38.49
#